data_AF-A0A2E6ZR46-F1
#
_entry.id   AF-A0A2E6ZR46-F1
#
_cell.length_a   1.000
_cell.length_b   1.000
_cell.length_c   1.000
_cell.angle_alpha   90.00
_cell.angle_beta   90.00
_cell.angle_gamma   90.00
#
_symmetry.space_group_name_H-M   'P 1'
#
loop_
_entity.id
_entity.type
_entity.pdbx_description
1 polymer ?
#
loop_
_entity_poly.entity_id
_entity_poly.type
_entity_poly.pdbx_seq_one_letter_code
_entity_poly.pdbx_strand_id
1 'polypeptide(L)'
;MSDELSAVGRKLADGVAFDRHDHRRLATASDFVGLGMLADEARRRRHGDRATYVQVARVAWGEAVGEVPEAGEIRLVGEIPQPETLIQTVAAAAASSSDTPVTGGDLMAAYRACDGQIDALSELLGAAADAGLAALAEVAVDDLLSLDDQGKAMALLEAVGASGLRVNRIWAREAAVDAAVTAFIRVADWGTAAAVCRSLAPLSDDDPMQPSTGYADLRQVALARLLVDNIDSIQVDWSRHGPKLAQVALTFGADDLDAVPAESGDQGWRRAPREEVRRNIVAAGYTAVRRNGRFEAS
;
A
#
# COMPACT_ATOMS: atom_id res chain seq x y z
N MET A 1 -9.50 -25.80 10.86
CA MET A 1 -8.88 -24.75 11.71
C MET A 1 -8.45 -25.41 13.00
N SER A 2 -7.18 -25.27 13.36
CA SER A 2 -6.60 -25.81 14.59
C SER A 2 -7.24 -25.22 15.86
N ASP A 3 -7.08 -25.90 17.00
CA ASP A 3 -7.46 -25.36 18.32
C ASP A 3 -6.73 -24.02 18.59
N GLU A 4 -5.50 -23.89 18.10
CA GLU A 4 -4.66 -22.69 18.21
C GLU A 4 -5.35 -21.46 17.60
N LEU A 5 -6.03 -21.59 16.46
CA LEU A 5 -6.67 -20.46 15.78
C LEU A 5 -8.16 -20.32 16.12
N SER A 6 -8.78 -21.35 16.70
CA SER A 6 -10.23 -21.39 16.95
C SER A 6 -10.78 -20.31 17.88
N ALA A 7 -9.97 -19.82 18.83
CA ALA A 7 -10.42 -18.71 19.68
C ALA A 7 -10.28 -17.34 18.99
N VAL A 8 -9.24 -17.15 18.15
CA VAL A 8 -9.09 -15.93 17.34
C VAL A 8 -10.20 -15.87 16.29
N GLY A 9 -10.52 -16.99 15.67
CA GLY A 9 -11.64 -17.09 14.72
C GLY A 9 -13.00 -16.75 15.33
N ARG A 10 -13.25 -17.14 16.59
CA ARG A 10 -14.47 -16.72 17.32
C ARG A 10 -14.49 -15.21 17.57
N LYS A 11 -13.39 -14.64 18.08
CA LYS A 11 -13.28 -13.18 18.27
C LYS A 11 -13.54 -12.43 16.95
N LEU A 12 -12.95 -12.88 15.85
CA LEU A 12 -13.18 -12.29 14.53
C LEU A 12 -14.65 -12.39 14.10
N ALA A 13 -15.30 -13.53 14.34
CA ALA A 13 -16.72 -13.73 14.03
C ALA A 13 -17.63 -12.81 14.86
N ASP A 14 -17.26 -12.57 16.11
CA ASP A 14 -17.99 -11.73 17.06
C ASP A 14 -17.65 -10.22 16.90
N GLY A 15 -16.73 -9.86 16.00
CA GLY A 15 -16.28 -8.47 15.82
C GLY A 15 -15.47 -7.92 17.00
N VAL A 16 -14.84 -8.80 17.78
CA VAL A 16 -14.05 -8.44 18.95
C VAL A 16 -12.62 -8.12 18.53
N ALA A 17 -12.13 -6.94 18.92
CA ALA A 17 -10.75 -6.53 18.69
C ALA A 17 -9.75 -7.52 19.31
N PHE A 18 -8.63 -7.73 18.61
CA PHE A 18 -7.58 -8.62 19.08
C PHE A 18 -6.71 -7.95 20.12
N ASP A 19 -6.35 -8.71 21.15
CA ASP A 19 -5.44 -8.28 22.19
C ASP A 19 -4.00 -8.75 21.91
N ARG A 20 -3.06 -8.32 22.75
CA ARG A 20 -1.64 -8.68 22.63
C ARG A 20 -1.41 -10.20 22.71
N HIS A 21 -2.27 -10.96 23.39
CA HIS A 21 -2.17 -12.40 23.45
C HIS A 21 -2.62 -13.05 22.14
N ASP A 22 -3.69 -12.56 21.52
CA ASP A 22 -4.12 -12.98 20.18
C ASP A 22 -3.04 -12.69 19.13
N HIS A 23 -2.43 -11.50 19.16
CA HIS A 23 -1.36 -11.13 18.22
C HIS A 23 -0.19 -12.10 18.29
N ARG A 24 0.23 -12.48 19.51
CA ARG A 24 1.30 -13.48 19.70
C ARG A 24 0.91 -14.85 19.15
N ARG A 25 -0.33 -15.29 19.39
CA ARG A 25 -0.84 -16.57 18.86
C ARG A 25 -0.85 -16.60 17.34
N LEU A 26 -1.29 -15.52 16.71
CA LEU A 26 -1.24 -15.37 15.26
C LEU A 26 0.21 -15.43 14.74
N ALA A 27 1.11 -14.67 15.37
CA ALA A 27 2.52 -14.61 14.97
C ALA A 27 3.22 -15.99 15.06
N THR A 28 2.87 -16.83 16.04
CA THR A 28 3.46 -18.17 16.21
C THR A 28 2.65 -19.30 15.55
N ALA A 29 1.53 -18.98 14.89
CA ALA A 29 0.61 -19.99 14.39
C ALA A 29 1.26 -20.92 13.35
N SER A 30 1.13 -22.23 13.56
CA SER A 30 1.67 -23.24 12.65
C SER A 30 0.66 -23.68 11.57
N ASP A 31 -0.64 -23.51 11.84
CA ASP A 31 -1.73 -23.78 10.89
C ASP A 31 -1.80 -22.69 9.80
N PHE A 32 -0.93 -22.80 8.79
CA PHE A 32 -0.83 -21.84 7.70
C PHE A 32 -2.12 -21.70 6.89
N VAL A 33 -2.79 -22.82 6.62
CA VAL A 33 -4.06 -22.81 5.87
C VAL A 33 -5.15 -22.13 6.71
N GLY A 34 -5.25 -22.47 8.00
CA GLY A 34 -6.16 -21.81 8.92
C GLY A 34 -5.91 -20.32 9.06
N LEU A 35 -4.64 -19.90 9.06
CA LEU A 35 -4.25 -18.49 9.09
C LEU A 35 -4.74 -17.75 7.83
N GLY A 36 -4.51 -18.33 6.65
CA GLY A 36 -5.00 -17.77 5.38
C GLY A 36 -6.53 -17.69 5.33
N MET A 37 -7.23 -18.72 5.80
CA MET A 37 -8.70 -18.72 5.88
C MET A 37 -9.22 -17.62 6.81
N LEU A 38 -8.59 -17.42 7.97
CA LEU A 38 -8.96 -16.33 8.88
C LEU A 38 -8.71 -14.95 8.29
N ALA A 39 -7.60 -14.77 7.59
CA ALA A 39 -7.27 -13.51 6.94
C ALA A 39 -8.22 -13.20 5.76
N ASP A 40 -8.55 -14.19 4.92
CA ASP A 40 -9.56 -14.01 3.86
C ASP A 40 -10.92 -13.66 4.45
N GLU A 41 -11.34 -14.35 5.52
CA GLU A 41 -12.58 -14.06 6.21
C GLU A 41 -12.59 -12.62 6.79
N ALA A 42 -11.51 -12.17 7.43
CA ALA A 42 -11.36 -10.80 7.93
C ALA A 42 -11.48 -9.78 6.78
N ARG A 43 -10.83 -10.07 5.65
CA ARG A 43 -10.91 -9.27 4.42
C ARG A 43 -12.33 -9.24 3.86
N ARG A 44 -13.06 -10.36 3.81
CA ARG A 44 -14.44 -10.43 3.29
C ARG A 44 -15.42 -9.67 4.17
N ARG A 45 -15.23 -9.68 5.50
CA ARG A 45 -16.03 -8.85 6.41
C ARG A 45 -15.89 -7.36 6.09
N ARG A 46 -14.68 -6.92 5.70
CA ARG A 46 -14.39 -5.51 5.41
C ARG A 46 -14.82 -5.10 3.99
N HIS A 47 -14.50 -5.92 3.01
CA HIS A 47 -14.54 -5.54 1.58
C HIS A 47 -15.54 -6.34 0.74
N GLY A 48 -16.24 -7.30 1.36
CA GLY A 48 -17.13 -8.22 0.65
C GLY A 48 -16.37 -9.07 -0.36
N ASP A 49 -16.91 -9.19 -1.56
CA ASP A 49 -16.31 -9.89 -2.70
C ASP A 49 -15.46 -8.98 -3.59
N ARG A 50 -15.36 -7.68 -3.30
CA ARG A 50 -14.64 -6.72 -4.16
C ARG A 50 -13.15 -6.81 -3.92
N ALA A 51 -12.35 -6.86 -4.98
CA ALA A 51 -10.91 -6.63 -4.94
C ALA A 51 -10.57 -5.48 -5.89
N THR A 52 -9.77 -4.52 -5.42
CA THR A 52 -9.42 -3.33 -6.20
C THR A 52 -8.09 -3.49 -6.93
N TYR A 53 -7.93 -2.74 -8.01
CA TYR A 53 -6.64 -2.59 -8.67
C TYR A 53 -6.50 -1.21 -9.30
N VAL A 54 -5.28 -0.71 -9.42
CA VAL A 54 -4.98 0.54 -10.14
C VAL A 54 -4.02 0.30 -11.29
N GLN A 55 -4.33 0.92 -12.42
CA GLN A 55 -3.41 1.01 -13.54
C GLN A 55 -2.61 2.30 -13.43
N VAL A 56 -1.28 2.20 -13.46
CA VAL A 56 -0.37 3.31 -13.18
C VAL A 56 0.42 3.66 -14.44
N ALA A 57 0.31 4.92 -14.86
CA ALA A 57 1.24 5.55 -15.79
C ALA A 57 2.40 6.13 -14.96
N ARG A 58 3.61 5.60 -15.14
CA ARG A 58 4.78 6.04 -14.40
C ARG A 58 5.49 7.12 -15.20
N VAL A 59 5.78 8.26 -14.58
CA VAL A 59 6.54 9.36 -15.19
C VAL A 59 7.68 9.73 -14.24
N ALA A 60 8.91 9.85 -14.74
CA ALA A 60 10.02 10.26 -13.89
C ALA A 60 9.89 11.75 -13.53
N TRP A 61 10.40 12.13 -12.35
CA TRP A 61 10.47 13.54 -11.97
C TRP A 61 11.23 14.37 -13.01
N GLY A 62 10.66 15.52 -13.39
CA GLY A 62 11.24 16.42 -14.39
C GLY A 62 11.05 16.00 -15.86
N GLU A 63 10.46 14.82 -16.13
CA GLU A 63 10.07 14.44 -17.48
C GLU A 63 8.70 15.03 -17.87
N ALA A 64 8.52 15.30 -19.16
CA ALA A 64 7.25 15.76 -19.67
C ALA A 64 6.22 14.63 -19.61
N VAL A 65 5.03 14.91 -19.10
CA VAL A 65 3.90 13.98 -19.23
C VAL A 65 3.43 14.02 -20.68
N GLY A 66 3.69 12.93 -21.41
CA GLY A 66 3.20 12.73 -22.77
C GLY A 66 1.69 12.45 -22.81
N GLU A 67 1.26 11.73 -23.85
CA GLU A 67 -0.10 11.21 -23.89
C GLU A 67 -0.31 10.21 -22.76
N VAL A 68 -1.23 10.52 -21.84
CA VAL A 68 -1.50 9.65 -20.68
C VAL A 68 -2.33 8.46 -21.18
N PRO A 69 -1.84 7.20 -21.07
CA PRO A 69 -2.62 6.03 -21.44
C PRO A 69 -3.85 5.90 -20.53
N GLU A 70 -4.74 4.95 -20.81
CA GLU A 70 -5.92 4.67 -19.96
C GLU A 70 -5.50 4.16 -18.56
N ALA A 71 -5.11 5.09 -17.69
CA ALA A 71 -4.58 4.88 -16.35
C ALA A 71 -5.58 5.35 -15.29
N GLY A 72 -5.50 4.77 -14.09
CA GLY A 72 -6.20 5.28 -12.91
C GLY A 72 -5.32 6.25 -12.12
N GLU A 73 -4.04 6.38 -12.47
CA GLU A 73 -3.05 7.14 -11.73
C GLU A 73 -1.88 7.53 -12.64
N ILE A 74 -1.45 8.79 -12.57
CA ILE A 74 -0.12 9.23 -13.03
C ILE A 74 0.76 9.27 -11.78
N ARG A 75 1.75 8.38 -11.70
CA ARG A 75 2.66 8.30 -10.55
C ARG A 75 4.02 8.88 -10.94
N LEU A 76 4.40 9.97 -10.28
CA LEU A 76 5.73 10.56 -10.37
C LEU A 76 6.72 9.70 -9.58
N VAL A 77 7.78 9.24 -10.24
CA VAL A 77 8.71 8.25 -9.71
C VAL A 77 10.17 8.68 -9.84
N GLY A 78 11.03 8.06 -9.02
CA GLY A 78 12.46 8.39 -8.96
C GLY A 78 12.80 9.31 -7.79
N GLU A 79 13.99 9.90 -7.84
CA GLU A 79 14.48 10.81 -6.81
C GLU A 79 13.67 12.11 -6.78
N ILE A 80 13.23 12.50 -5.58
CA ILE A 80 12.50 13.74 -5.38
C ILE A 80 13.42 14.92 -5.72
N PRO A 81 13.03 15.80 -6.66
CA PRO A 81 13.83 16.96 -7.00
C PRO A 81 13.69 18.05 -5.93
N GLN A 82 14.42 19.15 -6.12
CA GLN A 82 14.28 20.34 -5.27
C GLN A 82 12.82 20.84 -5.24
N PRO A 83 12.37 21.45 -4.12
CA PRO A 83 10.98 21.89 -3.93
C PRO A 83 10.36 22.61 -5.14
N GLU A 84 11.05 23.58 -5.71
CA GLU A 84 10.54 24.34 -6.87
C GLU A 84 10.26 23.44 -8.08
N THR A 85 11.21 22.57 -8.44
CA THR A 85 11.08 21.62 -9.55
C THR A 85 9.99 20.58 -9.27
N LEU A 86 9.83 20.15 -8.01
CA LEU A 86 8.76 19.23 -7.61
C LEU A 86 7.39 19.86 -7.92
N ILE A 87 7.17 21.09 -7.45
CA ILE A 87 5.92 21.82 -7.66
C ILE A 87 5.62 22.02 -9.14
N GLN A 88 6.63 22.40 -9.93
CA GLN A 88 6.49 22.57 -11.38
C GLN A 88 6.13 21.25 -12.08
N THR A 89 6.77 20.14 -11.68
CA THR A 89 6.50 18.81 -12.25
C THR A 89 5.07 18.35 -11.92
N VAL A 90 4.63 18.53 -10.67
CA VAL A 90 3.26 18.21 -10.24
C VAL A 90 2.25 19.03 -11.05
N ALA A 91 2.45 20.34 -11.17
CA ALA A 91 1.55 21.21 -11.92
C ALA A 91 1.47 20.82 -13.40
N ALA A 92 2.62 20.51 -14.03
CA ALA A 92 2.66 20.06 -15.42
C ALA A 92 1.94 18.71 -15.60
N ALA A 93 2.13 17.77 -14.68
CA ALA A 93 1.45 16.49 -14.72
C ALA A 93 -0.07 16.62 -14.50
N ALA A 94 -0.50 17.46 -13.55
CA ALA A 94 -1.92 17.69 -13.28
C ALA A 94 -2.61 18.38 -14.46
N ALA A 95 -1.90 19.23 -15.19
CA ALA A 95 -2.41 19.87 -16.41
C ALA A 95 -2.55 18.90 -17.60
N SER A 96 -1.90 17.73 -17.58
CA SER A 96 -1.92 16.77 -18.68
C SER A 96 -3.20 15.91 -18.74
N SER A 97 -3.95 15.79 -17.63
CA SER A 97 -5.21 15.04 -17.56
C SER A 97 -6.14 15.65 -16.51
N SER A 98 -7.40 15.91 -16.86
CA SER A 98 -8.41 16.40 -15.91
C SER A 98 -8.91 15.33 -14.95
N ASP A 99 -8.82 14.05 -15.35
CA ASP A 99 -9.56 12.96 -14.70
C ASP A 99 -8.61 11.98 -13.99
N THR A 100 -7.31 11.99 -14.32
CA THR A 100 -6.33 11.05 -13.75
C THR A 100 -5.57 11.71 -12.59
N PRO A 101 -5.73 11.24 -11.34
CA PRO A 101 -4.99 11.77 -10.21
C PRO A 101 -3.48 11.63 -10.38
N VAL A 102 -2.75 12.71 -10.05
CA VAL A 102 -1.29 12.71 -9.97
C VAL A 102 -0.86 12.37 -8.56
N THR A 103 -0.06 11.34 -8.39
CA THR A 103 0.54 10.95 -7.11
C THR A 103 2.05 10.93 -7.26
N GLY A 104 2.78 10.89 -6.16
CA GLY A 104 4.23 10.77 -6.26
C GLY A 104 4.93 10.99 -4.93
N GLY A 105 6.19 10.58 -4.90
CA GLY A 105 7.09 10.91 -3.81
C GLY A 105 6.95 9.99 -2.60
N ASP A 106 8.10 9.80 -1.96
CA ASP A 106 8.22 9.16 -0.66
C ASP A 106 8.20 10.25 0.44
N LEU A 107 7.38 10.05 1.48
CA LEU A 107 7.24 11.02 2.58
C LEU A 107 8.59 11.32 3.26
N MET A 108 9.41 10.30 3.50
CA MET A 108 10.67 10.45 4.21
C MET A 108 11.74 11.10 3.32
N ALA A 109 11.71 10.86 2.01
CA ALA A 109 12.51 11.61 1.06
C ALA A 109 12.11 13.09 1.02
N ALA A 110 10.81 13.41 0.99
CA ALA A 110 10.33 14.79 1.04
C ALA A 110 10.73 15.48 2.35
N TYR A 111 10.58 14.79 3.48
CA TYR A 111 10.99 15.29 4.79
C TYR A 111 12.50 15.59 4.86
N ARG A 112 13.34 14.73 4.28
CA ARG A 112 14.79 14.96 4.19
C ARG A 112 15.14 16.13 3.25
N ALA A 113 14.40 16.31 2.16
CA ALA A 113 14.56 17.47 1.27
C ALA A 113 14.20 18.80 1.96
N CYS A 114 13.39 18.75 3.01
CA CYS A 114 13.08 19.88 3.89
C CYS A 114 14.01 19.96 5.12
N ASP A 115 15.24 19.44 5.03
CA ASP A 115 16.24 19.42 6.10
C ASP A 115 15.74 18.82 7.43
N GLY A 116 14.75 17.93 7.35
CA GLY A 116 14.13 17.34 8.53
C GLY A 116 13.27 18.32 9.34
N GLN A 117 12.70 19.36 8.73
CA GLN A 117 11.81 20.31 9.39
C GLN A 117 10.34 20.04 9.02
N ILE A 118 9.49 19.83 10.03
CA ILE A 118 8.05 19.53 9.82
C ILE A 118 7.30 20.75 9.27
N ASP A 119 7.66 21.95 9.70
CA ASP A 119 7.04 23.19 9.20
C ASP A 119 7.33 23.38 7.70
N ALA A 120 8.59 23.21 7.29
CA ALA A 120 8.99 23.27 5.88
C ALA A 120 8.37 22.14 5.05
N LEU A 121 8.24 20.94 5.61
CA LEU A 121 7.50 19.84 4.97
C LEU A 121 6.02 20.22 4.78
N SER A 122 5.39 20.81 5.80
CA SER A 122 3.98 21.21 5.74
C SER A 122 3.74 22.25 4.65
N GLU A 123 4.64 23.23 4.53
CA GLU A 123 4.63 24.22 3.45
C GLU A 123 4.80 23.56 2.07
N LEU A 124 5.75 22.65 1.92
CA LEU A 124 5.97 21.90 0.67
C LEU A 124 4.74 21.07 0.27
N LEU A 125 4.15 20.34 1.21
CA LEU A 125 2.99 19.50 0.97
C LEU A 125 1.76 20.33 0.60
N GLY A 126 1.55 21.47 1.27
CA GLY A 126 0.49 22.42 0.92
C GLY A 126 0.67 22.96 -0.50
N ALA A 127 1.88 23.42 -0.85
CA ALA A 127 2.17 23.88 -2.20
C ALA A 127 1.99 22.77 -3.26
N ALA A 128 2.37 21.53 -2.94
CA ALA A 128 2.20 20.40 -3.85
C ALA A 128 0.71 20.05 -4.05
N ALA A 129 -0.09 20.10 -2.99
CA ALA A 129 -1.53 19.92 -3.07
C ALA A 129 -2.18 21.01 -3.95
N ASP A 130 -1.81 22.28 -3.75
CA ASP A 130 -2.28 23.41 -4.58
C ASP A 130 -1.88 23.27 -6.05
N ALA A 131 -0.71 22.67 -6.32
CA ALA A 131 -0.25 22.35 -7.66
C ALA A 131 -0.98 21.15 -8.30
N GLY A 132 -1.79 20.42 -7.55
CA GLY A 132 -2.61 19.31 -8.05
C GLY A 132 -2.16 17.91 -7.62
N LEU A 133 -1.21 17.78 -6.69
CA LEU A 133 -0.85 16.48 -6.13
C LEU A 133 -2.06 15.89 -5.39
N ALA A 134 -2.42 14.66 -5.73
CA ALA A 134 -3.55 13.95 -5.16
C ALA A 134 -3.21 13.22 -3.86
N ALA A 135 -2.00 12.68 -3.77
CA ALA A 135 -1.47 11.96 -2.62
C ALA A 135 0.05 11.77 -2.75
N LEU A 136 0.72 11.59 -1.62
CA LEU A 136 2.06 10.99 -1.59
C LEU A 136 1.93 9.52 -2.01
N ALA A 137 2.86 9.05 -2.84
CA ALA A 137 2.82 7.69 -3.35
C ALA A 137 3.08 6.68 -2.23
N GLU A 138 4.12 6.91 -1.42
CA GLU A 138 4.54 5.92 -0.43
C GLU A 138 5.33 6.46 0.77
N VAL A 139 5.52 5.60 1.76
CA VAL A 139 6.55 5.70 2.79
C VAL A 139 6.89 4.32 3.34
N ALA A 140 8.17 4.03 3.56
CA ALA A 140 8.54 2.82 4.27
C ALA A 140 8.21 2.96 5.77
N VAL A 141 7.52 1.96 6.33
CA VAL A 141 7.19 1.91 7.76
C VAL A 141 8.48 1.99 8.58
N ASP A 142 9.52 1.26 8.17
CA ASP A 142 10.81 1.20 8.85
C ASP A 142 11.47 2.58 9.01
N ASP A 143 11.39 3.43 7.98
CA ASP A 143 11.95 4.78 8.02
C ASP A 143 11.19 5.71 9.00
N LEU A 144 9.87 5.53 9.14
CA LEU A 144 9.08 6.25 10.17
C LEU A 144 9.40 5.71 11.57
N LEU A 145 9.51 4.39 11.68
CA LEU A 145 9.74 3.70 12.94
C LEU A 145 11.16 3.84 13.49
N SER A 146 12.13 4.24 12.63
CA SER A 146 13.52 4.51 12.99
C SER A 146 13.76 5.94 13.50
N LEU A 147 12.76 6.82 13.44
CA LEU A 147 12.88 8.16 14.02
C LEU A 147 13.07 8.04 15.53
N ASP A 148 14.02 8.81 16.09
CA ASP A 148 14.39 8.77 17.51
C ASP A 148 13.23 9.09 18.47
N ASP A 149 12.18 9.72 17.96
CA ASP A 149 10.97 10.10 18.70
C ASP A 149 9.73 9.55 17.98
N GLN A 150 8.98 8.67 18.66
CA GLN A 150 7.72 8.13 18.15
C GLN A 150 6.66 9.23 17.90
N GLY A 151 6.69 10.31 18.68
CA GLY A 151 5.84 11.48 18.45
C GLY A 151 6.13 12.16 17.11
N LYS A 152 7.37 12.06 16.61
CA LYS A 152 7.78 12.65 15.35
C LYS A 152 7.18 11.94 14.14
N ALA A 153 7.13 10.61 14.15
CA ALA A 153 6.47 9.85 13.09
C ALA A 153 4.99 10.23 12.97
N MET A 154 4.30 10.37 14.10
CA MET A 154 2.89 10.78 14.12
C MET A 154 2.73 12.22 13.65
N ALA A 155 3.59 13.14 14.10
CA ALA A 155 3.58 14.53 13.64
C ALA A 155 3.80 14.66 12.12
N LEU A 156 4.62 13.80 11.50
CA LEU A 156 4.77 13.76 10.04
C LEU A 156 3.49 13.32 9.33
N LEU A 157 2.83 12.27 9.81
CA LEU A 157 1.55 11.82 9.25
C LEU A 157 0.45 12.88 9.45
N GLU A 158 0.43 13.54 10.60
CA GLU A 158 -0.48 14.66 10.88
C GLU A 158 -0.24 15.85 9.95
N ALA A 159 1.02 16.20 9.66
CA ALA A 159 1.37 17.23 8.69
C ALA A 159 0.86 16.90 7.27
N VAL A 160 1.00 15.63 6.85
CA VAL A 160 0.40 15.16 5.58
C VAL A 160 -1.11 15.35 5.60
N GLY A 161 -1.80 14.89 6.65
CA GLY A 161 -3.25 15.05 6.77
C GLY A 161 -3.70 16.52 6.78
N ALA A 162 -2.96 17.41 7.46
CA ALA A 162 -3.25 18.83 7.54
C ALA A 162 -3.12 19.56 6.18
N SER A 163 -2.26 19.06 5.28
CA SER A 163 -2.16 19.57 3.90
C SER A 163 -3.32 19.11 2.99
N GLY A 164 -4.23 18.26 3.48
CA GLY A 164 -5.29 17.64 2.68
C GLY A 164 -4.84 16.45 1.84
N LEU A 165 -3.54 16.12 1.87
CA LEU A 165 -2.98 14.94 1.22
C LEU A 165 -3.15 13.69 2.09
N ARG A 166 -2.84 12.55 1.46
CA ARG A 166 -2.74 11.24 2.09
C ARG A 166 -1.48 10.54 1.65
N VAL A 167 -1.13 9.45 2.33
CA VAL A 167 -0.11 8.51 1.87
C VAL A 167 -0.82 7.29 1.29
N ASN A 168 -0.59 7.01 0.01
CA ASN A 168 -1.27 5.92 -0.66
C ASN A 168 -0.81 4.55 -0.16
N ARG A 169 0.49 4.39 0.08
CA ARG A 169 1.08 3.12 0.50
C ARG A 169 2.08 3.31 1.63
N ILE A 170 1.82 2.69 2.78
CA ILE A 170 2.90 2.35 3.71
C ILE A 170 3.42 0.96 3.34
N TRP A 171 4.72 0.73 3.38
CA TRP A 171 5.29 -0.57 3.03
C TRP A 171 6.39 -1.02 3.98
N ALA A 172 6.54 -2.32 4.15
CA ALA A 172 7.58 -2.90 5.02
C ALA A 172 8.81 -3.26 4.19
N ARG A 173 9.99 -2.80 4.61
CA ARG A 173 11.28 -3.13 4.00
C ARG A 173 11.78 -4.50 4.47
N GLU A 174 11.35 -4.94 5.64
CA GLU A 174 11.82 -6.17 6.28
C GLU A 174 11.24 -7.43 5.64
N ALA A 175 12.12 -8.25 5.04
CA ALA A 175 11.76 -9.54 4.44
C ALA A 175 11.49 -10.63 5.49
N ALA A 176 12.07 -10.49 6.69
CA ALA A 176 11.87 -11.46 7.77
C ALA A 176 10.48 -11.32 8.38
N VAL A 177 9.73 -12.42 8.46
CA VAL A 177 8.36 -12.44 9.02
C VAL A 177 8.30 -11.82 10.42
N ASP A 178 9.24 -12.15 11.30
CA ASP A 178 9.24 -11.67 12.69
C ASP A 178 9.46 -10.14 12.79
N ALA A 179 10.32 -9.60 11.92
CA ALA A 179 10.57 -8.17 11.83
C ALA A 179 9.34 -7.42 11.27
N ALA A 180 8.74 -7.94 10.20
CA ALA A 180 7.50 -7.42 9.63
C ALA A 180 6.34 -7.43 10.66
N VAL A 181 6.17 -8.52 11.41
CA VAL A 181 5.15 -8.61 12.48
C VAL A 181 5.38 -7.54 13.55
N THR A 182 6.63 -7.31 13.94
CA THR A 182 6.97 -6.25 14.90
C THR A 182 6.57 -4.88 14.37
N ALA A 183 6.81 -4.60 13.09
CA ALA A 183 6.36 -3.38 12.43
C ALA A 183 4.83 -3.28 12.40
N PHE A 184 4.11 -4.34 12.02
CA PHE A 184 2.64 -4.36 11.97
C PHE A 184 2.00 -4.06 13.31
N ILE A 185 2.50 -4.63 14.40
CA ILE A 185 2.02 -4.32 15.75
C ILE A 185 2.21 -2.84 16.07
N ARG A 186 3.34 -2.25 15.67
CA ARG A 186 3.59 -0.80 15.87
C ARG A 186 2.67 0.06 15.00
N VAL A 187 2.36 -0.37 13.77
CA VAL A 187 1.40 0.30 12.89
C VAL A 187 -0.01 0.26 13.48
N ALA A 188 -0.44 -0.87 14.06
CA ALA A 188 -1.73 -1.00 14.73
C ALA A 188 -1.90 0.00 15.90
N ASP A 189 -0.79 0.40 16.53
CA ASP A 189 -0.77 1.37 17.63
C ASP A 189 -0.77 2.85 17.17
N TRP A 190 -0.82 3.15 15.86
CA TRP A 190 -0.76 4.53 15.33
C TRP A 190 -2.01 5.41 15.59
N GLY A 191 -3.06 4.86 16.20
CA GLY A 191 -4.27 5.62 16.54
C GLY A 191 -4.89 6.33 15.33
N THR A 192 -5.23 7.62 15.48
CA THR A 192 -5.88 8.42 14.42
C THR A 192 -4.97 8.75 13.25
N ALA A 193 -3.65 8.76 13.43
CA ALA A 193 -2.69 9.08 12.36
C ALA A 193 -2.74 8.03 11.23
N ALA A 194 -3.13 6.79 11.54
CA ALA A 194 -3.32 5.73 10.56
C ALA A 194 -4.32 6.09 9.45
N ALA A 195 -5.30 6.97 9.73
CA ALA A 195 -6.31 7.38 8.76
C ALA A 195 -5.74 8.15 7.54
N VAL A 196 -4.52 8.68 7.66
CA VAL A 196 -3.79 9.35 6.56
C VAL A 196 -3.25 8.34 5.55
N CYS A 197 -3.00 7.10 5.99
CA CYS A 197 -2.47 6.03 5.18
C CYS A 197 -3.61 5.20 4.56
N ARG A 198 -3.60 4.99 3.24
CA ARG A 198 -4.66 4.25 2.53
C ARG A 198 -4.46 2.75 2.58
N SER A 199 -3.26 2.29 2.31
CA SER A 199 -2.94 0.87 2.28
C SER A 199 -1.63 0.53 2.97
N LEU A 200 -1.53 -0.72 3.41
CA LEU A 200 -0.30 -1.36 3.85
C LEU A 200 0.09 -2.42 2.81
N ALA A 201 1.29 -2.28 2.24
CA ALA A 201 1.94 -3.30 1.44
C ALA A 201 2.92 -4.10 2.32
N PRO A 202 2.59 -5.35 2.69
CA PRO A 202 3.34 -6.08 3.71
C PRO A 202 4.57 -6.82 3.17
N LEU A 203 4.75 -6.85 1.85
CA LEU A 203 5.85 -7.54 1.18
C LEU A 203 6.98 -6.55 0.88
N SER A 204 8.21 -6.96 1.20
CA SER A 204 9.42 -6.20 0.92
C SER A 204 9.84 -6.32 -0.54
N ASP A 205 10.83 -5.52 -0.95
CA ASP A 205 11.51 -5.76 -2.21
C ASP A 205 12.20 -7.13 -2.23
N ASP A 206 12.23 -7.76 -3.40
CA ASP A 206 12.96 -9.00 -3.62
C ASP A 206 14.47 -8.75 -3.46
N ASP A 207 15.11 -9.42 -2.50
CA ASP A 207 16.57 -9.55 -2.43
C ASP A 207 16.98 -10.82 -3.21
N PRO A 208 17.64 -10.72 -4.37
CA PRO A 208 18.07 -11.89 -5.14
C PRO A 208 19.05 -12.78 -4.37
N MET A 209 19.75 -12.23 -3.39
CA MET A 209 20.69 -12.97 -2.55
C MET A 209 20.00 -13.71 -1.40
N GLN A 210 18.81 -13.25 -1.00
CA GLN A 210 17.99 -13.84 0.05
C GLN A 210 16.51 -13.80 -0.35
N PRO A 211 16.11 -14.55 -1.40
CA PRO A 211 14.74 -14.51 -1.87
C PRO A 211 13.81 -15.01 -0.78
N SER A 212 12.66 -14.34 -0.64
CA SER A 212 11.60 -14.85 0.21
C SER A 212 11.03 -16.14 -0.36
N THR A 213 10.16 -16.79 0.42
CA THR A 213 9.38 -17.93 -0.06
C THR A 213 7.94 -17.49 -0.16
N GLY A 214 7.19 -18.03 -1.12
CA GLY A 214 5.74 -17.77 -1.20
C GLY A 214 5.00 -18.13 0.10
N TYR A 215 5.54 -19.07 0.90
CA TYR A 215 5.04 -19.33 2.24
C TYR A 215 5.22 -18.12 3.18
N ALA A 216 6.42 -17.52 3.22
CA ALA A 216 6.72 -16.35 4.02
C ALA A 216 5.89 -15.13 3.58
N ASP A 217 5.79 -14.90 2.27
CA ASP A 217 5.03 -13.78 1.71
C ASP A 217 3.54 -13.86 2.07
N LEU A 218 2.91 -15.01 1.79
CA LEU A 218 1.50 -15.22 2.09
C LEU A 218 1.22 -15.17 3.60
N ARG A 219 2.17 -15.62 4.42
CA ARG A 219 2.10 -15.48 5.88
C ARG A 219 2.14 -14.01 6.29
N GLN A 220 3.02 -13.19 5.71
CA GLN A 220 3.09 -11.75 5.99
C GLN A 220 1.79 -11.04 5.58
N VAL A 221 1.23 -11.36 4.42
CA VAL A 221 -0.08 -10.81 3.97
C VAL A 221 -1.19 -11.15 4.96
N ALA A 222 -1.27 -12.42 5.38
CA ALA A 222 -2.30 -12.86 6.32
C ALA A 222 -2.15 -12.20 7.69
N LEU A 223 -0.92 -12.07 8.18
CA LEU A 223 -0.63 -11.40 9.45
C LEU A 223 -0.90 -9.90 9.37
N ALA A 224 -0.58 -9.23 8.26
CA ALA A 224 -0.90 -7.82 8.08
C ALA A 224 -2.41 -7.57 8.18
N ARG A 225 -3.24 -8.37 7.49
CA ARG A 225 -4.71 -8.28 7.59
C ARG A 225 -5.23 -8.49 9.00
N LEU A 226 -4.66 -9.44 9.74
CA LEU A 226 -5.17 -9.82 11.06
C LEU A 226 -4.64 -8.92 12.18
N LEU A 227 -3.46 -8.33 12.03
CA LEU A 227 -2.82 -7.50 13.06
C LEU A 227 -3.04 -6.01 12.87
N VAL A 228 -3.32 -5.55 11.65
CA VAL A 228 -3.47 -4.12 11.31
C VAL A 228 -4.92 -3.84 10.93
N ASP A 229 -5.72 -3.44 11.92
CA ASP A 229 -7.15 -3.14 11.76
C ASP A 229 -7.44 -1.67 11.41
N ASN A 230 -6.49 -0.79 11.69
CA ASN A 230 -6.56 0.66 11.53
C ASN A 230 -6.16 1.17 10.13
N ILE A 231 -5.66 0.30 9.25
CA ILE A 231 -5.41 0.58 7.83
C ILE A 231 -6.44 -0.15 6.97
N ASP A 232 -7.00 0.55 5.97
CA ASP A 232 -8.15 0.03 5.24
C ASP A 232 -7.81 -1.11 4.30
N SER A 233 -6.80 -0.89 3.47
CA SER A 233 -6.41 -1.80 2.41
C SER A 233 -5.13 -2.54 2.75
N ILE A 234 -5.11 -3.86 2.49
CA ILE A 234 -3.86 -4.63 2.40
C ILE A 234 -3.57 -4.85 0.93
N GLN A 235 -2.41 -4.35 0.51
CA GLN A 235 -2.06 -4.17 -0.89
C GLN A 235 -0.87 -5.05 -1.31
N VAL A 236 -0.86 -5.48 -2.56
CA VAL A 236 0.28 -6.17 -3.19
C VAL A 236 0.70 -5.42 -4.45
N ASP A 237 2.00 -5.12 -4.56
CA ASP A 237 2.57 -4.49 -5.76
C ASP A 237 2.69 -5.52 -6.90
N TRP A 238 1.88 -5.33 -7.94
CA TRP A 238 1.82 -6.22 -9.09
C TRP A 238 3.13 -6.25 -9.87
N SER A 239 3.75 -5.08 -10.07
CA SER A 239 4.97 -4.95 -10.87
C SER A 239 6.17 -5.59 -10.17
N ARG A 240 6.20 -5.58 -8.83
CA ARG A 240 7.27 -6.19 -8.04
C ARG A 240 7.08 -7.70 -7.89
N HIS A 241 5.90 -8.15 -7.48
CA HIS A 241 5.68 -9.55 -7.10
C HIS A 241 5.07 -10.43 -8.20
N GLY A 242 4.63 -9.81 -9.28
CA GLY A 242 4.08 -10.47 -10.44
C GLY A 242 2.68 -11.08 -10.24
N PRO A 243 2.06 -11.52 -11.34
CA PRO A 243 0.64 -11.90 -11.39
C PRO A 243 0.28 -13.08 -10.48
N LYS A 244 1.19 -14.06 -10.33
CA LYS A 244 0.90 -15.32 -9.62
C LYS A 244 0.86 -15.11 -8.10
N LEU A 245 1.86 -14.42 -7.54
CA LEU A 245 1.86 -14.13 -6.11
C LEU A 245 0.71 -13.19 -5.77
N ALA A 246 0.50 -12.15 -6.57
CA ALA A 246 -0.64 -11.23 -6.42
C ALA A 246 -1.99 -11.97 -6.39
N GLN A 247 -2.22 -12.94 -7.30
CA GLN A 247 -3.45 -13.72 -7.33
C GLN A 247 -3.67 -14.51 -6.02
N VAL A 248 -2.65 -15.22 -5.54
CA VAL A 248 -2.80 -16.07 -4.34
C VAL A 248 -2.86 -15.21 -3.08
N ALA A 249 -2.17 -14.07 -3.04
CA ALA A 249 -2.22 -13.14 -1.90
C ALA A 249 -3.63 -12.60 -1.63
N LEU A 250 -4.48 -12.45 -2.66
CA LEU A 250 -5.89 -12.09 -2.48
C LEU A 250 -6.63 -13.10 -1.60
N THR A 251 -6.33 -14.39 -1.74
CA THR A 251 -6.93 -15.46 -0.91
C THR A 251 -6.28 -15.60 0.47
N PHE A 252 -5.31 -14.75 0.79
CA PHE A 252 -4.63 -14.66 2.08
C PHE A 252 -4.87 -13.31 2.78
N GLY A 253 -5.83 -12.51 2.32
CA GLY A 253 -6.28 -11.30 3.02
C GLY A 253 -5.92 -9.97 2.34
N ALA A 254 -5.17 -10.00 1.22
CA ALA A 254 -5.02 -8.83 0.37
C ALA A 254 -6.36 -8.44 -0.29
N ASP A 255 -6.59 -7.15 -0.47
CA ASP A 255 -7.79 -6.63 -1.15
C ASP A 255 -7.47 -5.77 -2.37
N ASP A 256 -6.22 -5.30 -2.50
CA ASP A 256 -5.84 -4.34 -3.52
C ASP A 256 -4.55 -4.74 -4.25
N LEU A 257 -4.54 -4.55 -5.57
CA LEU A 257 -3.38 -4.77 -6.43
C LEU A 257 -2.89 -3.44 -7.01
N ASP A 258 -1.68 -3.04 -6.62
CA ASP A 258 -1.09 -1.75 -7.01
C ASP A 258 -0.13 -1.89 -8.17
N ALA A 259 0.23 -0.75 -8.78
CA ALA A 259 1.25 -0.66 -9.80
C ALA A 259 1.05 -1.64 -10.98
N VAL A 260 -0.20 -1.91 -11.37
CA VAL A 260 -0.46 -2.59 -12.65
C VAL A 260 -0.07 -1.62 -13.77
N PRO A 261 0.82 -1.99 -14.72
CA PRO A 261 1.20 -1.07 -15.79
C PRO A 261 -0.02 -0.62 -16.61
N ALA A 262 -0.12 0.68 -16.89
CA ALA A 262 -1.18 1.21 -17.75
C ALA A 262 -0.97 0.89 -19.23
N GLU A 263 0.28 0.76 -19.66
CA GLU A 263 0.62 0.42 -21.04
C GLU A 263 0.39 -1.07 -21.36
N SER A 264 -0.01 -1.33 -22.59
CA SER A 264 -0.15 -2.69 -23.12
C SER A 264 1.23 -3.19 -23.53
N GLY A 265 1.76 -4.23 -22.89
CA GLY A 265 2.99 -4.86 -23.35
C GLY A 265 2.84 -5.56 -24.70
N ASP A 266 3.96 -5.82 -25.39
CA ASP A 266 4.00 -6.44 -26.73
C ASP A 266 3.54 -7.90 -26.79
N GLN A 267 3.15 -8.50 -25.65
CA GLN A 267 2.85 -9.92 -25.53
C GLN A 267 1.40 -10.29 -25.91
N GLY A 268 0.68 -9.36 -26.54
CA GLY A 268 -0.69 -9.50 -27.01
C GLY A 268 -1.76 -9.35 -25.91
N TRP A 269 -3.00 -9.08 -26.32
CA TRP A 269 -4.15 -8.78 -25.44
C TRP A 269 -4.33 -9.73 -24.25
N ARG A 270 -4.03 -11.03 -24.41
CA ARG A 270 -4.22 -11.99 -23.32
C ARG A 270 -3.25 -11.79 -22.15
N ARG A 271 -2.08 -11.23 -22.41
CA ARG A 271 -1.01 -10.91 -21.45
C ARG A 271 -0.88 -9.40 -21.24
N ALA A 272 -1.86 -8.63 -21.72
CA ALA A 272 -1.95 -7.23 -21.39
C ALA A 272 -2.26 -7.11 -19.89
N PRO A 273 -1.54 -6.27 -19.14
CA PRO A 273 -1.64 -6.21 -17.68
C PRO A 273 -3.06 -6.01 -17.17
N ARG A 274 -3.88 -5.20 -17.87
CA ARG A 274 -5.28 -4.91 -17.52
C ARG A 274 -6.15 -6.16 -17.52
N GLU A 275 -6.10 -6.95 -18.59
CA GLU A 275 -6.92 -8.14 -18.71
C GLU A 275 -6.42 -9.25 -17.80
N GLU A 276 -5.10 -9.32 -17.59
CA GLU A 276 -4.48 -10.30 -16.69
C GLU A 276 -4.87 -10.04 -15.23
N VAL A 277 -4.78 -8.79 -14.74
CA VAL A 277 -5.18 -8.47 -13.35
C VAL A 277 -6.65 -8.80 -13.10
N ARG A 278 -7.54 -8.47 -14.03
CA ARG A 278 -8.97 -8.80 -13.90
C ARG A 278 -9.20 -10.31 -13.85
N ARG A 279 -8.52 -11.09 -14.69
CA ARG A 279 -8.65 -12.56 -14.68
C ARG A 279 -8.10 -13.16 -13.40
N ASN A 280 -6.99 -12.67 -12.89
CA ASN A 280 -6.39 -13.18 -11.66
C ASN A 280 -7.30 -12.91 -10.46
N ILE A 281 -7.87 -11.71 -10.38
CA ILE A 281 -8.86 -11.37 -9.34
C ILE A 281 -10.08 -12.29 -9.42
N VAL A 282 -10.65 -12.49 -10.61
CA VAL A 282 -11.82 -13.38 -10.81
C VAL A 282 -11.47 -14.84 -10.49
N ALA A 283 -10.28 -15.30 -10.88
CA ALA A 283 -9.81 -16.65 -10.59
C ALA A 283 -9.55 -16.87 -9.08
N ALA A 284 -9.25 -15.81 -8.33
CA ALA A 284 -9.18 -15.83 -6.87
C ALA A 284 -10.56 -15.78 -6.19
N GLY A 285 -11.65 -15.65 -6.96
CA GLY A 285 -13.02 -15.67 -6.45
C GLY A 285 -13.56 -14.31 -6.01
N TYR A 286 -13.06 -13.22 -6.60
CA TYR A 286 -13.49 -11.84 -6.29
C TYR A 286 -13.97 -11.08 -7.53
N THR A 287 -14.73 -10.02 -7.29
CA THR A 287 -15.15 -9.04 -8.28
C THR A 287 -14.07 -7.98 -8.46
N ALA A 288 -13.50 -7.88 -9.67
CA ALA A 288 -12.45 -6.91 -9.99
C ALA A 288 -13.00 -5.50 -10.18
N VAL A 289 -12.56 -4.57 -9.34
CA VAL A 289 -12.94 -3.16 -9.37
C VAL A 289 -11.72 -2.28 -9.65
N ARG A 290 -11.74 -1.52 -10.74
CA ARG A 290 -10.68 -0.55 -11.01
C ARG A 290 -10.85 0.62 -10.03
N ARG A 291 -9.74 1.11 -9.49
CA ARG A 291 -9.69 2.35 -8.68
C ARG A 291 -8.74 3.36 -9.30
N ASN A 292 -8.85 4.61 -8.87
CA ASN A 292 -7.89 5.68 -9.17
C ASN A 292 -6.84 5.87 -8.06
N GLY A 293 -5.90 6.79 -8.28
CA GLY A 293 -4.87 7.18 -7.31
C GLY A 293 -5.39 7.84 -6.03
N ARG A 294 -6.70 8.16 -5.93
CA ARG A 294 -7.38 8.64 -4.71
C ARG A 294 -8.08 7.52 -3.93
N PHE A 295 -7.97 6.28 -4.39
CA PHE A 295 -8.69 5.10 -3.90
C PHE A 295 -10.20 5.13 -4.13
N GLU A 296 -10.66 5.86 -5.13
CA GLU A 296 -12.06 5.88 -5.56
C GLU A 296 -12.28 4.86 -6.69
N ALA A 297 -13.44 4.21 -6.71
CA ALA A 297 -13.79 3.29 -7.79
C ALA A 297 -13.97 4.06 -9.11
N SER A 298 -13.39 3.55 -10.20
CA SER A 298 -13.44 4.13 -11.55
C SER A 298 -14.10 3.19 -12.54
#